data_AF-A0A6N3EJ72-F1
#
_entry.id   AF-A0A6N3EJ72-F1
#
_cell.length_a   1.000
_cell.length_b   1.000
_cell.length_c   1.000
_cell.angle_alpha   90.00
_cell.angle_beta   90.00
_cell.angle_gamma   90.00
#
_symmetry.space_group_name_H-M   'P 1'
#
loop_
_entity.id
_entity.type
_entity.pdbx_description
1 polymer ?
#
loop_
_entity_poly.entity_id
_entity_poly.type
_entity_poly.pdbx_seq_one_letter_code
_entity_poly.pdbx_strand_id
1 'polypeptide(L)'
;MKIRLTVTVSAYGQGDNPLFTRLIFVDKDLTNAPPIEVFVEGLQMELLPDFQKENSSIASIAVESIVIIDSGKSVAHTVWPKPDKKGA
;
A
#
# COMPACT_ATOMS: atom_id res chain seq x y z
N MET A 1 -17.98 4.25 6.86
CA MET A 1 -17.15 5.00 7.81
C MET A 1 -15.95 5.49 7.04
N LYS A 2 -15.85 6.81 6.82
CA LYS A 2 -14.67 7.40 6.17
C LYS A 2 -13.56 7.50 7.19
N ILE A 3 -12.38 7.01 6.84
CA ILE A 3 -11.22 6.96 7.72
C ILE A 3 -9.97 7.36 6.94
N ARG A 4 -9.06 8.05 7.62
CA ARG A 4 -7.74 8.34 7.08
C ARG A 4 -6.77 7.23 7.45
N LEU A 5 -6.17 6.65 6.44
CA LEU A 5 -5.15 5.63 6.55
C LEU A 5 -3.79 6.25 6.27
N THR A 6 -2.81 5.92 7.11
CA THR A 6 -1.39 6.18 6.84
C THR A 6 -0.80 4.92 6.25
N VAL A 7 -0.25 5.00 5.04
CA VAL A 7 0.18 3.83 4.27
C VAL A 7 1.65 3.97 3.90
N THR A 8 2.44 2.95 4.21
CA THR A 8 3.83 2.85 3.75
C THR A 8 3.84 2.06 2.44
N VAL A 9 4.31 2.70 1.38
CA VAL A 9 4.36 2.14 0.03
C VAL A 9 5.80 2.11 -0.46
N SER A 10 6.27 0.93 -0.86
CA SER A 10 7.54 0.78 -1.56
C SER A 10 7.30 0.68 -3.06
N ALA A 11 8.08 1.41 -3.85
CA ALA A 11 8.05 1.40 -5.30
C ALA A 11 9.26 0.66 -5.87
N TYR A 12 9.02 -0.11 -6.93
CA TYR A 12 10.02 -0.93 -7.59
C TYR A 12 10.02 -0.66 -9.09
N GLY A 13 11.21 -0.65 -9.68
CA GLY A 13 11.42 -0.64 -11.12
C GLY A 13 11.36 -2.04 -11.72
N GLN A 14 11.76 -2.16 -12.98
CA GLN A 14 11.85 -3.48 -13.64
C GLN A 14 12.80 -4.41 -12.86
N GLY A 15 12.43 -5.71 -12.82
CA GLY A 15 13.21 -6.73 -12.10
C GLY A 15 13.18 -6.59 -10.58
N ASP A 16 12.19 -5.88 -10.02
CA ASP A 16 12.04 -5.61 -8.58
C ASP A 16 13.19 -4.77 -7.97
N ASN A 17 13.83 -3.93 -8.79
CA ASN A 17 14.84 -2.99 -8.30
C ASN A 17 14.18 -1.94 -7.37
N PRO A 18 14.56 -1.83 -6.08
CA PRO A 18 13.96 -0.85 -5.18
C PRO A 18 14.25 0.58 -5.65
N LEU A 19 13.21 1.41 -5.74
CA LEU A 19 13.34 2.83 -6.10
C LEU A 19 13.24 3.72 -4.87
N PHE A 20 12.16 3.58 -4.10
CA PHE A 20 11.96 4.32 -2.85
C PHE A 20 10.87 3.69 -1.99
N THR A 21 10.81 4.12 -0.74
CA THR A 21 9.67 3.88 0.17
C THR A 21 9.13 5.23 0.63
N ARG A 22 7.81 5.38 0.62
CA ARG A 22 7.12 6.61 1.04
C ARG A 22 5.98 6.31 1.99
N LEU A 23 5.71 7.27 2.87
CA LEU A 23 4.51 7.31 3.69
C LEU A 23 3.51 8.26 3.02
N ILE A 24 2.30 7.76 2.77
CA ILE A 24 1.20 8.51 2.16
C ILE A 24 -0.05 8.46 3.04
N PHE A 25 -0.97 9.40 2.82
CA PHE A 25 -2.27 9.39 3.47
C PHE A 25 -3.35 9.11 2.43
N VAL A 26 -4.21 8.14 2.69
CA VAL A 26 -5.37 7.84 1.83
C VAL A 26 -6.64 7.87 2.66
N ASP A 27 -7.65 8.57 2.15
CA ASP A 27 -8.97 8.61 2.76
C ASP A 27 -9.82 7.50 2.12
N LYS A 28 -10.36 6.59 2.95
CA LYS A 28 -11.12 5.41 2.49
C LYS A 28 -12.44 5.26 3.22
N ASP A 29 -13.45 4.76 2.52
CA ASP A 29 -14.68 4.29 3.15
C ASP A 29 -14.57 2.78 3.42
N LEU A 30 -14.57 2.41 4.70
CA LEU A 30 -14.48 1.02 5.14
C LEU A 30 -15.84 0.43 5.58
N THR A 31 -16.98 1.05 5.24
CA THR A 31 -18.31 0.52 5.62
C THR A 31 -18.51 -0.93 5.18
N ASN A 32 -18.05 -1.25 3.96
CA ASN A 32 -18.13 -2.57 3.34
C ASN A 32 -16.72 -3.03 2.94
N ALA A 33 -15.75 -2.89 3.85
CA ALA A 33 -14.38 -3.28 3.56
C ALA A 33 -14.30 -4.79 3.25
N PRO A 34 -13.66 -5.18 2.13
CA PRO A 34 -13.42 -6.59 1.84
C PRO A 34 -12.36 -7.15 2.81
N PRO A 35 -12.06 -8.46 2.74
CA PRO A 35 -10.89 -9.03 3.42
C PRO A 35 -9.63 -8.20 3.16
N ILE A 36 -8.74 -8.14 4.15
CA ILE A 36 -7.62 -7.20 4.16
C ILE A 36 -6.67 -7.42 2.97
N GLU A 37 -6.50 -8.66 2.52
CA GLU A 37 -5.68 -9.03 1.37
C GLU A 37 -6.24 -8.41 0.08
N VAL A 38 -7.55 -8.54 -0.14
CA VAL A 38 -8.27 -7.97 -1.29
C VAL A 38 -8.24 -6.43 -1.22
N PHE A 39 -8.36 -5.87 -0.02
CA PHE A 39 -8.24 -4.42 0.18
C PHE A 39 -6.86 -3.90 -0.20
N VAL A 40 -5.79 -4.59 0.21
CA VAL A 40 -4.39 -4.22 -0.07
C VAL A 40 -4.09 -4.32 -1.56
N GLU A 41 -4.49 -5.40 -2.23
CA GLU A 41 -4.34 -5.56 -3.68
C GLU A 41 -5.08 -4.46 -4.44
N GLY A 42 -6.33 -4.18 -4.05
CA GLY A 42 -7.12 -3.09 -4.61
C GLY A 42 -6.44 -1.72 -4.45
N LEU A 43 -5.88 -1.45 -3.27
CA LEU A 43 -5.16 -0.22 -2.98
C LEU A 43 -3.88 -0.10 -3.82
N GLN A 44 -3.12 -1.18 -4.01
CA GLN A 44 -1.94 -1.17 -4.89
C GLN A 44 -2.32 -0.88 -6.35
N MET A 45 -3.39 -1.49 -6.86
CA MET A 45 -3.86 -1.22 -8.23
C MET A 45 -4.34 0.22 -8.41
N GLU A 46 -4.98 0.79 -7.39
CA GLU A 46 -5.46 2.17 -7.40
C GLU A 46 -4.31 3.19 -7.37
N LEU A 47 -3.28 2.95 -6.56
CA LEU A 47 -2.17 3.90 -6.36
C LEU A 47 -1.11 3.83 -7.47
N LEU A 48 -0.89 2.66 -8.07
CA LEU A 48 0.18 2.46 -9.05
C LEU A 48 0.17 3.49 -10.20
N PRO A 49 -0.97 3.81 -10.85
CA PRO A 49 -1.00 4.80 -11.93
C PRO A 49 -0.51 6.19 -11.50
N ASP A 50 -0.82 6.62 -10.27
CA ASP A 50 -0.41 7.93 -9.78
C ASP A 50 1.09 7.98 -9.50
N PHE A 51 1.65 6.91 -8.93
CA PHE A 51 3.09 6.76 -8.78
C PHE A 51 3.80 6.74 -10.14
N GLN A 52 3.22 6.08 -11.15
CA GLN A 52 3.77 6.03 -12.51
C GLN A 52 3.72 7.38 -13.22
N LYS A 53 2.73 8.24 -12.94
CA LYS A 53 2.71 9.62 -13.44
C LYS A 53 3.87 10.45 -12.88
N GLU A 54 4.23 10.23 -11.61
CA GLU A 54 5.37 10.91 -10.99
C GLU A 54 6.72 10.36 -11.46
N ASN A 55 6.80 9.04 -11.66
CA ASN A 55 8.01 8.36 -12.11
C ASN A 55 7.67 7.16 -12.99
N SER A 56 7.87 7.32 -14.30
CA SER A 56 7.60 6.28 -15.31
C SER A 56 8.51 5.05 -15.21
N SER A 57 9.57 5.10 -14.40
CA SER A 57 10.44 3.94 -14.14
C SER A 57 9.82 2.95 -13.16
N ILE A 58 8.71 3.29 -12.49
CA ILE A 58 8.00 2.41 -11.55
C ILE A 58 7.24 1.34 -12.32
N ALA A 59 7.61 0.08 -12.09
CA ALA A 59 6.93 -1.09 -12.64
C ALA A 59 5.86 -1.64 -11.69
N SER A 60 6.11 -1.58 -10.38
CA SER A 60 5.20 -2.10 -9.36
C SER A 60 5.33 -1.33 -8.04
N ILE A 61 4.33 -1.48 -7.17
CA ILE A 61 4.36 -1.00 -5.79
C ILE A 61 3.93 -2.11 -4.83
N ALA A 62 4.40 -2.05 -3.59
CA ALA A 62 3.95 -2.89 -2.49
C ALA A 62 3.49 -2.02 -1.33
N VAL A 63 2.32 -2.33 -0.77
CA VAL A 63 1.86 -1.73 0.49
C VAL A 63 2.48 -2.54 1.62
N GLU A 64 3.47 -1.95 2.28
CA GLU A 64 4.23 -2.61 3.35
C GLU A 64 3.48 -2.54 4.68
N SER A 65 2.77 -1.42 4.92
CA SER A 65 1.98 -1.25 6.13
C SER A 65 0.84 -0.27 5.97
N ILE A 66 -0.27 -0.53 6.66
CA ILE A 66 -1.40 0.40 6.82
C ILE A 66 -1.60 0.65 8.31
N VAL A 67 -1.66 1.93 8.68
CA VAL A 67 -1.96 2.40 10.03
C VAL A 67 -3.23 3.23 9.99
N ILE A 68 -4.19 2.84 10.82
CA ILE A 68 -5.46 3.53 10.96
C ILE A 68 -5.33 4.53 12.11
N ILE A 69 -5.52 5.82 11.84
CA ILE A 69 -5.51 6.86 12.88
C ILE A 69 -6.94 7.40 13.00
N ASP A 70 -7.74 6.79 13.86
CA ASP A 70 -9.04 7.31 14.27
C ASP A 70 -8.98 7.75 15.74
N SER A 71 -9.27 9.04 15.96
CA SER A 71 -9.63 9.77 17.20
C SER A 71 -9.25 9.19 18.56
N GLY A 72 -8.08 8.53 18.66
CA GLY A 72 -7.40 8.19 19.90
C GLY A 72 -7.58 6.77 20.46
N LYS A 73 -8.04 5.75 19.70
CA LYS A 73 -8.30 4.43 20.33
C LYS A 73 -7.79 3.14 19.70
N SER A 74 -7.21 3.08 18.50
CA SER A 74 -6.62 1.80 18.06
C SER A 74 -5.58 2.01 16.98
N VAL A 75 -4.37 1.50 17.22
CA VAL A 75 -3.29 1.43 16.24
C VAL A 75 -3.19 -0.03 15.79
N ALA A 76 -3.63 -0.32 14.57
CA ALA A 76 -3.33 -1.60 13.92
C ALA A 76 -2.06 -1.42 13.09
N HIS A 77 -1.03 -2.22 13.38
CA HIS A 77 0.16 -2.35 12.55
C HIS A 77 0.07 -3.68 11.80
N THR A 78 -0.20 -3.62 10.50
CA THR A 78 -0.01 -4.79 9.64
C THR A 78 1.28 -4.57 8.87
N VAL A 79 2.30 -5.40 9.10
CA VAL A 79 3.53 -5.45 8.28
C VAL A 79 3.39 -6.65 7.37
N TRP A 80 3.32 -6.44 6.06
CA TRP A 80 3.21 -7.54 5.11
C TRP A 80 4.60 -8.00 4.67
N PRO A 81 4.99 -9.27 4.87
CA PRO A 81 6.21 -9.77 4.27
C PRO A 81 6.06 -9.75 2.75
N LYS A 82 7.11 -9.33 2.03
CA LYS A 82 7.17 -9.52 0.58
C LYS A 82 6.89 -10.99 0.27
N PRO A 83 5.99 -11.32 -0.67
CA PRO A 83 5.83 -12.71 -1.07
C PRO A 83 7.19 -13.23 -1.52
N ASP A 84 7.66 -14.30 -0.87
CA ASP A 84 8.86 -15.01 -1.30
C ASP A 84 8.67 -15.36 -2.78
N LYS A 85 9.62 -14.94 -3.63
CA LYS A 85 9.67 -15.43 -5.00
C LYS A 85 9.91 -16.94 -4.94
N LYS A 86 8.86 -17.74 -4.98
CA LYS A 86 8.98 -19.16 -5.29
C LYS A 86 9.54 -19.26 -6.71
N GLY A 87 10.79 -19.73 -6.81
CA GLY A 87 11.41 -20.11 -8.07
C GLY A 87 12.71 -19.37 -8.34
N ALA A 88 13.78 -19.79 -7.66
CA ALA A 88 15.12 -19.84 -8.25
C ALA A 88 15.36 -21.26 -8.77
#